data_AF-A0A3B0K2S8-F1
#
_entry.id   AF-A0A3B0K2S8-F1
#
_cell.length_a   1.000
_cell.length_b   1.000
_cell.length_c   1.000
_cell.angle_alpha   90.00
_cell.angle_beta   90.00
_cell.angle_gamma   90.00
#
_symmetry.space_group_name_H-M   'P 1'
#
loop_
_entity.id
_entity.type
_entity.pdbx_description
1 polymer ?
#
loop_
_entity_poly.entity_id
_entity_poly.type
_entity_poly.pdbx_seq_one_letter_code
_entity_poly.pdbx_strand_id
1 'polypeptide(L)'
;MRPPQPKNLISNHIFLTPSSDYVRSVGKLCERATLQDKRVLLITSRLYDLSKGHDGWDGRQSVVKGRISVCKLIDIESTPQQLLDLHDGYEPSHDLPDLIVFDLHSIISELLKRPVLQQCSTDKLVRHIAKCSAAFANYRELVCNERLGGKPSDANGANGVDTIVIMSQESYPMTPAQFKLLMGLYYCGNECYTNFSQLSAQISLSQGLGV
;
A
#
# COMPACT_ATOMS: atom_id res chain seq x y z
N MET A 1 -31.37 8.02 1.63
CA MET A 1 -30.67 8.87 0.64
C MET A 1 -29.18 8.65 0.82
N ARG A 2 -28.44 8.22 -0.21
CA ARG A 2 -26.97 8.21 -0.13
C ARG A 2 -26.48 9.66 -0.11
N PRO A 3 -25.56 10.04 0.78
CA PRO A 3 -24.98 11.37 0.74
C PRO A 3 -24.27 11.57 -0.63
N PRO A 4 -24.26 12.80 -1.16
CA PRO A 4 -23.54 13.10 -2.39
C PRO A 4 -22.05 12.77 -2.20
N GLN A 5 -21.51 11.91 -3.06
CA GLN A 5 -20.08 11.61 -3.05
C GLN A 5 -19.29 12.88 -3.43
N PRO A 6 -18.24 13.24 -2.68
CA PRO A 6 -17.38 14.36 -3.03
C PRO A 6 -16.77 14.14 -4.43
N LYS A 7 -16.82 15.17 -5.28
CA LYS A 7 -16.42 15.06 -6.70
C LYS A 7 -14.90 14.87 -6.92
N ASN A 8 -14.07 14.96 -5.87
CA ASN A 8 -12.62 14.85 -5.92
C ASN A 8 -12.10 14.03 -4.72
N LEU A 9 -12.27 12.70 -4.75
CA LEU A 9 -11.67 11.82 -3.74
C LEU A 9 -10.29 11.41 -4.25
N ILE A 10 -9.25 11.82 -3.52
CA ILE A 10 -7.87 11.39 -3.79
C ILE A 10 -7.77 9.91 -3.41
N SER A 11 -7.27 9.10 -4.33
CA SER A 11 -7.11 7.65 -4.13
C SER A 11 -5.69 7.22 -3.77
N ASN A 12 -4.76 8.17 -3.62
CA ASN A 12 -3.34 7.86 -3.40
C ASN A 12 -2.83 8.61 -2.20
N HIS A 13 -2.41 7.85 -1.20
CA HIS A 13 -2.06 8.38 0.10
C HIS A 13 -0.68 7.91 0.52
N ILE A 14 0.02 8.75 1.25
CA ILE A 14 1.27 8.43 1.91
C ILE A 14 1.08 8.59 3.40
N PHE A 15 1.37 7.54 4.15
CA PHE A 15 1.38 7.59 5.59
C PHE A 15 2.82 7.64 6.10
N LEU A 16 3.20 8.77 6.70
CA LEU A 16 4.50 8.96 7.32
C LEU A 16 4.41 8.61 8.80
N THR A 17 5.06 7.53 9.21
CA THR A 17 5.00 6.98 10.56
C THR A 17 6.34 7.11 11.29
N PRO A 18 6.34 7.46 12.61
CA PRO A 18 7.57 7.50 13.40
C PRO A 18 8.00 6.12 13.92
N SER A 19 7.12 5.10 13.88
CA SER A 19 7.36 3.79 14.49
C SER A 19 6.58 2.70 13.77
N SER A 20 6.69 1.45 14.23
CA SER A 20 5.90 0.33 13.71
C SER A 20 4.47 0.22 14.29
N ASP A 21 4.01 1.18 15.10
CA ASP A 21 2.74 1.05 15.83
C ASP A 21 1.50 1.13 14.91
N TYR A 22 1.68 1.59 13.67
CA TYR A 22 0.63 1.66 12.65
C TYR A 22 0.05 0.31 12.24
N VAL A 23 0.76 -0.79 12.50
CA VAL A 23 0.34 -2.15 12.09
C VAL A 23 -1.06 -2.47 12.61
N ARG A 24 -1.37 -2.10 13.86
CA ARG A 24 -2.72 -2.30 14.43
C ARG A 24 -3.78 -1.49 13.68
N SER A 25 -3.46 -0.25 13.33
CA SER A 25 -4.39 0.63 12.63
C SER A 25 -4.64 0.18 11.19
N VAL A 26 -3.60 -0.33 10.51
CA VAL A 26 -3.74 -1.00 9.20
C VAL A 26 -4.63 -2.23 9.32
N GLY A 27 -4.45 -3.07 10.34
CA GLY A 27 -5.32 -4.21 10.60
C GLY A 27 -6.79 -3.84 10.71
N LYS A 28 -7.11 -2.80 11.50
CA LYS A 28 -8.48 -2.27 11.66
C LYS A 28 -9.05 -1.65 10.37
N LEU A 29 -8.20 -1.10 9.51
CA LEU A 29 -8.63 -0.62 8.20
C LEU A 29 -8.98 -1.78 7.27
N CYS A 30 -8.15 -2.82 7.24
CA CYS A 30 -8.40 -4.03 6.47
C CYS A 30 -9.70 -4.71 6.91
N GLU A 31 -9.90 -4.84 8.23
CA GLU A 31 -11.14 -5.35 8.81
C GLU A 31 -12.37 -4.60 8.28
N ARG A 32 -12.42 -3.28 8.43
CA ARG A 32 -13.54 -2.46 7.94
C ARG A 32 -13.75 -2.57 6.43
N ALA A 33 -12.67 -2.60 5.65
CA ALA A 33 -12.75 -2.80 4.20
C ALA A 33 -13.41 -4.15 3.88
N THR A 34 -12.96 -5.25 4.49
CA THR A 34 -13.51 -6.59 4.22
C THR A 34 -14.94 -6.79 4.71
N LEU A 35 -15.37 -6.09 5.77
CA LEU A 35 -16.76 -6.06 6.24
C LEU A 35 -17.70 -5.41 5.21
N GLN A 36 -17.17 -4.52 4.36
CA GLN A 36 -17.88 -3.87 3.26
C GLN A 36 -17.63 -4.55 1.90
N ASP A 37 -17.23 -5.83 1.94
CA ASP A 37 -16.93 -6.66 0.77
C ASP A 37 -15.82 -6.10 -0.15
N LYS A 38 -14.93 -5.28 0.41
CA LYS A 38 -13.76 -4.76 -0.32
C LYS A 38 -12.59 -5.72 -0.26
N ARG A 39 -11.81 -5.75 -1.34
CA ARG A 39 -10.59 -6.53 -1.48
C ARG A 39 -9.36 -5.70 -1.14
N VAL A 40 -8.53 -6.25 -0.27
CA VAL A 40 -7.31 -5.59 0.21
C VAL A 40 -6.09 -6.39 -0.21
N LEU A 41 -5.13 -5.73 -0.84
CA LEU A 41 -3.80 -6.27 -1.10
C LEU A 41 -2.79 -5.62 -0.15
N LEU A 42 -2.11 -6.44 0.65
CA LEU A 42 -1.02 -6.02 1.53
C LEU A 42 0.32 -6.43 0.91
N ILE A 43 1.16 -5.46 0.57
CA ILE A 43 2.54 -5.69 0.10
C ILE A 43 3.48 -5.24 1.23
N THR A 44 4.16 -6.19 1.87
CA THR A 44 4.89 -5.96 3.12
C THR A 44 5.99 -6.99 3.34
N SER A 45 6.99 -6.67 4.17
CA SER A 45 7.95 -7.68 4.68
C SER A 45 7.52 -8.29 6.02
N ARG A 46 6.47 -7.75 6.66
CA ARG A 46 5.99 -8.22 7.98
C ARG A 46 5.12 -9.46 7.87
N LEU A 47 5.09 -10.23 8.96
CA LEU A 47 4.01 -11.17 9.22
C LEU A 47 2.88 -10.39 9.91
N TYR A 48 1.77 -10.16 9.20
CA TYR A 48 0.56 -9.63 9.80
C TYR A 48 -0.17 -10.75 10.53
N ASP A 49 -0.32 -10.62 11.86
CA ASP A 49 -1.19 -11.50 12.63
C ASP A 49 -2.66 -11.06 12.40
N LEU A 50 -3.25 -11.55 11.31
CA LEU A 50 -4.66 -11.33 10.96
C LEU A 50 -5.61 -12.18 11.80
N SER A 51 -5.12 -12.98 12.75
CA SER A 51 -5.97 -13.86 13.59
C SER A 51 -6.54 -13.17 14.82
N LYS A 52 -6.07 -11.95 15.15
CA LYS A 52 -6.51 -11.17 16.31
C LYS A 52 -7.36 -9.98 15.87
N GLY A 53 -8.54 -10.26 15.33
CA GLY A 53 -9.57 -9.23 15.17
C GLY A 53 -10.12 -8.79 16.53
N HIS A 54 -10.58 -7.54 16.62
CA HIS A 54 -11.51 -7.17 17.67
C HIS A 54 -12.92 -7.61 17.26
N ASP A 55 -13.82 -7.80 18.22
CA ASP A 55 -15.26 -8.02 17.99
C ASP A 55 -15.63 -9.19 17.05
N GLY A 56 -14.85 -10.28 17.07
CA GLY A 56 -15.19 -11.52 16.37
C GLY A 56 -14.84 -11.53 14.87
N TRP A 57 -14.09 -10.55 14.38
CA TRP A 57 -13.53 -10.59 13.02
C TRP A 57 -12.46 -11.69 12.90
N ASP A 58 -12.73 -12.66 12.03
CA ASP A 58 -11.77 -13.69 11.66
C ASP A 58 -11.07 -13.28 10.35
N GLY A 59 -9.92 -12.62 10.49
CA GLY A 59 -9.09 -12.25 9.34
C GLY A 59 -8.59 -13.46 8.55
N ARG A 60 -8.50 -14.66 9.16
CA ARG A 60 -8.19 -15.89 8.40
C ARG A 60 -9.32 -16.27 7.46
N GLN A 61 -10.58 -16.13 7.88
CA GLN A 61 -11.71 -16.30 6.97
C GLN A 61 -11.69 -15.29 5.82
N SER A 62 -11.30 -14.04 6.08
CA SER A 62 -11.21 -13.02 5.02
C SER A 62 -10.11 -13.34 4.01
N VAL A 63 -8.97 -13.89 4.47
CA VAL A 63 -7.92 -14.42 3.60
C VAL A 63 -8.41 -15.63 2.81
N VAL A 64 -9.06 -16.59 3.46
CA VAL A 64 -9.62 -17.80 2.82
C VAL A 64 -10.67 -17.45 1.76
N LYS A 65 -11.48 -16.42 2.01
CA LYS A 65 -12.47 -15.89 1.06
C LYS A 65 -11.83 -15.03 -0.04
N GLY A 66 -10.51 -14.88 -0.08
CA GLY A 66 -9.80 -14.08 -1.09
C GLY A 66 -10.02 -12.57 -0.97
N ARG A 67 -10.53 -12.07 0.16
CA ARG A 67 -10.75 -10.64 0.39
C ARG A 67 -9.50 -9.93 0.91
N ILE A 68 -8.55 -10.67 1.48
CA ILE A 68 -7.23 -10.15 1.83
C ILE A 68 -6.18 -11.02 1.15
N SER A 69 -5.38 -10.40 0.29
CA SER A 69 -4.19 -11.00 -0.32
C SER A 69 -2.96 -10.38 0.31
N VAL A 70 -1.99 -11.21 0.71
CA VAL A 70 -0.72 -10.74 1.30
C VAL A 70 0.43 -11.14 0.39
N CYS A 71 1.03 -10.15 -0.27
CA CYS A 71 2.29 -10.29 -0.98
C CYS A 71 3.43 -10.01 0.00
N LYS A 72 4.05 -11.09 0.51
CA LYS A 72 5.17 -10.98 1.42
C LYS A 72 6.47 -10.84 0.65
N LEU A 73 7.07 -9.65 0.71
CA LEU A 73 8.38 -9.40 0.11
C LEU A 73 9.47 -9.94 1.04
N ILE A 74 10.21 -10.93 0.55
CA ILE A 74 11.30 -11.57 1.28
C ILE A 74 12.54 -10.68 1.27
N ASP A 75 12.84 -10.07 0.14
CA ASP A 75 13.98 -9.20 -0.13
C ASP A 75 13.56 -8.04 -1.05
N ILE A 76 14.26 -6.91 -0.97
CA ILE A 76 13.89 -5.71 -1.75
C ILE A 76 14.33 -5.83 -3.22
N GLU A 77 15.31 -6.70 -3.48
CA GLU A 77 15.93 -6.89 -4.78
C GLU A 77 15.01 -7.63 -5.75
N SER A 78 14.21 -8.57 -5.25
CA SER A 78 13.22 -9.33 -6.01
C SER A 78 11.87 -8.64 -6.15
N THR A 79 11.63 -7.51 -5.45
CA THR A 79 10.35 -6.77 -5.53
C THR A 79 9.85 -6.54 -6.96
N PRO A 80 10.68 -6.11 -7.94
CA PRO A 80 10.19 -5.89 -9.30
C PRO A 80 9.61 -7.14 -9.93
N GLN A 81 10.28 -8.29 -9.80
CA GLN A 81 9.80 -9.54 -10.35
C GLN A 81 8.55 -10.03 -9.61
N GLN A 82 8.55 -9.96 -8.27
CA GLN A 82 7.39 -10.40 -7.47
C GLN A 82 6.13 -9.60 -7.77
N LEU A 83 6.24 -8.30 -8.05
CA LEU A 83 5.08 -7.48 -8.42
C LEU A 83 4.60 -7.76 -9.85
N LEU A 84 5.49 -8.12 -10.76
CA LEU A 84 5.11 -8.59 -12.11
C LEU A 84 4.41 -9.95 -12.01
N ASP A 85 4.99 -10.91 -11.29
CA ASP A 85 4.40 -12.23 -11.08
C ASP A 85 3.03 -12.13 -10.38
N LEU A 86 2.90 -11.18 -9.44
CA LEU A 86 1.63 -10.90 -8.76
C LEU A 86 0.57 -10.39 -9.73
N HIS A 87 0.95 -9.51 -10.67
CA HIS A 87 0.07 -9.01 -11.71
C HIS A 87 -0.34 -10.12 -12.68
N ASP A 88 0.64 -10.84 -13.24
CA ASP A 88 0.42 -11.90 -14.23
C ASP A 88 -0.35 -13.11 -13.66
N GLY A 89 -0.23 -13.32 -12.34
CA GLY A 89 -0.95 -14.36 -11.61
C GLY A 89 -2.40 -14.02 -11.27
N TYR A 90 -2.89 -12.79 -11.53
CA TYR A 90 -4.31 -12.49 -11.39
C TYR A 90 -5.09 -13.18 -12.51
N GLU A 91 -5.84 -14.23 -12.16
CA GLU A 91 -6.82 -14.76 -13.10
C GLU A 91 -8.02 -13.79 -13.23
N PRO A 92 -8.69 -13.73 -14.39
CA PRO A 92 -9.91 -12.94 -14.58
C PRO A 92 -11.06 -13.25 -13.60
N SER A 93 -11.00 -14.40 -12.92
CA SER A 93 -11.93 -14.83 -11.87
C SER A 93 -11.63 -14.20 -10.50
N HIS A 94 -10.41 -13.71 -10.30
CA HIS A 94 -9.98 -12.97 -9.12
C HIS A 94 -10.04 -11.46 -9.41
N ASP A 95 -11.22 -10.83 -9.23
CA ASP A 95 -11.32 -9.35 -9.30
C ASP A 95 -10.20 -8.62 -8.53
N LEU A 96 -9.75 -7.52 -9.14
CA LEU A 96 -8.68 -6.64 -8.69
C LEU A 96 -8.92 -6.05 -7.28
N PRO A 97 -7.85 -5.66 -6.55
CA PRO A 97 -7.99 -5.07 -5.23
C PRO A 97 -8.71 -3.71 -5.28
N ASP A 98 -9.47 -3.41 -4.22
CA ASP A 98 -10.06 -2.08 -3.96
C ASP A 98 -9.11 -1.18 -3.17
N LEU A 99 -8.27 -1.78 -2.33
CA LEU A 99 -7.28 -1.10 -1.51
C LEU A 99 -5.94 -1.84 -1.60
N ILE A 100 -4.87 -1.12 -1.92
CA ILE A 100 -3.49 -1.62 -1.87
C ILE A 100 -2.74 -0.89 -0.77
N VAL A 101 -2.18 -1.63 0.18
CA VAL A 101 -1.27 -1.10 1.20
C VAL A 101 0.14 -1.57 0.88
N PHE A 102 1.00 -0.63 0.52
CA PHE A 102 2.42 -0.84 0.28
C PHE A 102 3.23 -0.35 1.48
N ASP A 103 3.72 -1.30 2.26
CA ASP A 103 4.43 -1.05 3.50
C ASP A 103 5.95 -0.91 3.28
N LEU A 104 6.34 0.18 2.61
CA LEU A 104 7.75 0.49 2.32
C LEU A 104 8.57 0.64 3.62
N HIS A 105 7.96 1.15 4.69
CA HIS A 105 8.60 1.26 6.00
C HIS A 105 9.08 -0.10 6.51
N SER A 106 8.25 -1.14 6.46
CA SER A 106 8.70 -2.47 6.89
C SER A 106 9.74 -3.07 5.96
N ILE A 107 9.60 -2.88 4.65
CA ILE A 107 10.54 -3.39 3.66
C ILE A 107 11.94 -2.81 3.91
N ILE A 108 12.03 -1.49 4.11
CA ILE A 108 13.28 -0.81 4.46
C ILE A 108 13.78 -1.27 5.83
N SER A 109 12.91 -1.38 6.83
CA SER A 109 13.30 -1.84 8.16
C SER A 109 13.91 -3.24 8.13
N GLU A 110 13.35 -4.14 7.34
CA GLU A 110 13.87 -5.50 7.18
C GLU A 110 15.19 -5.52 6.39
N LEU A 111 15.31 -4.65 5.39
CA LEU A 111 16.55 -4.44 4.64
C LEU A 111 17.71 -4.07 5.57
N LEU A 112 17.48 -3.14 6.49
CA LEU A 112 18.49 -2.61 7.41
C LEU A 112 18.95 -3.63 8.48
N LYS A 113 18.14 -4.66 8.76
CA LYS A 113 18.51 -5.73 9.70
C LYS A 113 19.47 -6.75 9.08
N ARG A 114 19.59 -6.80 7.75
CA ARG A 114 20.43 -7.81 7.08
C ARG A 114 21.92 -7.48 7.26
N PRO A 115 22.70 -8.37 7.90
CA PRO A 115 24.12 -8.11 8.19
C PRO A 115 24.96 -7.83 6.93
N VAL A 116 24.65 -8.51 5.82
CA VAL A 116 25.34 -8.35 4.51
C VAL A 116 25.12 -6.96 3.92
N LEU A 117 24.00 -6.30 4.23
CA LEU A 117 23.65 -5.00 3.69
C LEU A 117 24.15 -3.84 4.57
N GLN A 118 24.51 -4.10 5.83
CA GLN A 118 25.31 -3.17 6.64
C GLN A 118 26.72 -2.97 6.06
N GLN A 119 27.17 -3.89 5.20
CA GLN A 119 28.42 -3.78 4.44
C GLN A 119 28.22 -3.16 3.04
N CYS A 120 26.99 -2.92 2.61
CA CYS A 120 26.70 -2.26 1.34
C CYS A 120 26.81 -0.75 1.49
N SER A 121 27.27 -0.07 0.43
CA SER A 121 27.27 1.39 0.40
C SER A 121 25.84 1.93 0.45
N THR A 122 25.66 3.08 1.09
CA THR A 122 24.37 3.80 1.16
C THR A 122 23.75 3.96 -0.23
N ASP A 123 24.56 4.22 -1.27
CA ASP A 123 24.09 4.36 -2.65
C ASP A 123 23.39 3.10 -3.19
N LYS A 124 23.87 1.90 -2.82
CA LYS A 124 23.22 0.65 -3.20
C LYS A 124 21.86 0.53 -2.52
N LEU A 125 21.78 0.84 -1.22
CA LEU A 125 20.53 0.81 -0.47
C LEU A 125 19.50 1.77 -1.07
N VAL A 126 19.89 3.02 -1.33
CA VAL A 126 19.02 4.03 -1.95
C VAL A 126 18.55 3.58 -3.34
N ARG A 127 19.43 2.95 -4.14
CA ARG A 127 19.06 2.40 -5.45
C ARG A 127 18.02 1.28 -5.33
N HIS A 128 18.16 0.38 -4.36
CA HIS A 128 17.18 -0.68 -4.12
C HIS A 128 15.83 -0.12 -3.68
N ILE A 129 15.82 0.90 -2.81
CA ILE A 129 14.59 1.62 -2.41
C ILE A 129 13.93 2.26 -3.63
N ALA A 130 14.70 2.96 -4.47
CA ALA A 130 14.17 3.58 -5.68
C ALA A 130 13.58 2.55 -6.66
N LYS A 131 14.26 1.42 -6.88
CA LYS A 131 13.74 0.33 -7.74
C LYS A 131 12.45 -0.28 -7.18
N CYS A 132 12.40 -0.48 -5.87
CA CYS A 132 11.21 -0.98 -5.17
C CYS A 132 10.01 -0.02 -5.32
N SER A 133 10.24 1.28 -5.11
CA SER A 133 9.24 2.33 -5.32
C SER A 133 8.77 2.42 -6.77
N ALA A 134 9.70 2.36 -7.73
CA ALA A 134 9.37 2.36 -9.16
C ALA A 134 8.53 1.15 -9.56
N ALA A 135 8.92 -0.04 -9.10
CA ALA A 135 8.18 -1.27 -9.36
C ALA A 135 6.74 -1.20 -8.82
N PHE A 136 6.57 -0.68 -7.60
CA PHE A 136 5.24 -0.48 -7.04
C PHE A 136 4.42 0.57 -7.82
N ALA A 137 5.02 1.69 -8.21
CA ALA A 137 4.34 2.71 -9.02
C ALA A 137 3.83 2.12 -10.35
N ASN A 138 4.66 1.31 -11.02
CA ASN A 138 4.29 0.62 -12.26
C ASN A 138 3.17 -0.42 -12.01
N TYR A 139 3.30 -1.25 -10.97
CA TYR A 139 2.28 -2.23 -10.62
C TYR A 139 0.92 -1.57 -10.35
N ARG A 140 0.90 -0.46 -9.60
CA ARG A 140 -0.31 0.31 -9.35
C ARG A 140 -0.92 0.81 -10.66
N GLU A 141 -0.11 1.34 -11.56
CA GLU A 141 -0.59 1.84 -12.86
C GLU A 141 -1.25 0.71 -13.68
N LEU A 142 -0.63 -0.47 -13.72
CA LEU A 142 -1.20 -1.65 -14.38
C LEU A 142 -2.57 -2.01 -13.80
N VAL A 143 -2.66 -2.17 -12.47
CA VAL A 143 -3.93 -2.51 -11.79
C VAL A 143 -5.01 -1.46 -12.04
N CYS A 144 -4.67 -0.17 -11.99
CA CYS A 144 -5.61 0.91 -12.27
C CYS A 144 -6.09 0.89 -13.72
N ASN A 145 -5.19 0.67 -14.67
CA ASN A 145 -5.53 0.62 -16.10
C ASN A 145 -6.46 -0.56 -16.42
N GLU A 146 -6.21 -1.73 -15.83
CA GLU A 146 -7.09 -2.90 -15.98
C GLU A 146 -8.47 -2.64 -15.37
N ARG A 147 -8.53 -2.04 -14.18
CA ARG A 147 -9.80 -1.71 -13.52
C ARG A 147 -10.65 -0.71 -14.30
N LEU A 148 -10.02 0.17 -15.05
CA LEU A 148 -10.69 1.13 -15.93
C LEU A 148 -10.98 0.57 -17.34
N GLY A 149 -10.62 -0.68 -17.62
CA GLY A 149 -10.79 -1.31 -18.94
C GLY A 149 -10.03 -0.59 -20.05
N GLY A 150 -8.83 -0.08 -19.74
CA GLY A 150 -7.99 0.68 -20.68
C GLY A 150 -8.49 2.10 -20.98
N LYS A 151 -9.51 2.60 -20.27
CA LYS A 151 -9.92 3.99 -20.37
C LYS A 151 -8.93 4.88 -19.61
N PRO A 152 -8.51 6.03 -20.16
CA PRO A 152 -7.66 6.95 -19.43
C PRO A 152 -8.37 7.35 -18.13
N SER A 153 -7.64 7.32 -17.02
CA SER A 153 -8.12 7.86 -15.76
C SER A 153 -8.56 9.30 -15.99
N ASP A 154 -9.86 9.57 -15.90
CA ASP A 154 -10.33 10.95 -15.84
C ASP A 154 -9.57 11.65 -14.70
N ALA A 155 -9.23 12.92 -14.91
CA ALA A 155 -8.44 13.75 -14.00
C ALA A 155 -9.06 13.90 -12.57
N ASN A 156 -10.19 13.25 -12.31
CA ASN A 156 -10.98 13.34 -11.09
C ASN A 156 -10.90 12.11 -10.17
N GLY A 157 -10.08 11.09 -10.47
CA GLY A 157 -9.71 10.03 -9.51
C GLY A 157 -10.84 9.12 -8.99
N ALA A 158 -12.06 9.25 -9.51
CA ALA A 158 -13.28 8.78 -8.85
C ALA A 158 -13.61 7.27 -9.00
N ASN A 159 -12.81 6.49 -9.73
CA ASN A 159 -13.02 5.04 -9.93
C ASN A 159 -11.71 4.23 -9.77
N GLY A 160 -10.76 4.74 -8.97
CA GLY A 160 -9.46 4.12 -8.77
C GLY A 160 -9.41 3.09 -7.63
N VAL A 161 -8.39 2.24 -7.68
CA VAL A 161 -7.95 1.46 -6.52
C VAL A 161 -7.30 2.43 -5.53
N ASP A 162 -7.75 2.43 -4.27
CA ASP A 162 -7.09 3.25 -3.25
C ASP A 162 -5.74 2.66 -2.90
N THR A 163 -4.75 3.52 -2.71
CA THR A 163 -3.38 3.11 -2.39
C THR A 163 -2.86 3.86 -1.17
N ILE A 164 -2.23 3.12 -0.27
CA ILE A 164 -1.49 3.67 0.87
C ILE A 164 -0.05 3.25 0.72
N VAL A 165 0.86 4.22 0.70
CA VAL A 165 2.30 3.98 0.82
C VAL A 165 2.71 4.36 2.23
N ILE A 166 3.13 3.38 3.03
CA ILE A 166 3.60 3.62 4.40
C ILE A 166 5.11 3.82 4.37
N MET A 167 5.59 4.95 4.85
CA MET A 167 7.02 5.28 4.93
C MET A 167 7.40 5.77 6.32
N SER A 168 8.68 5.68 6.65
CA SER A 168 9.22 6.32 7.86
C SER A 168 9.13 7.84 7.76
N GLN A 169 8.89 8.51 8.88
CA GLN A 169 9.13 9.97 9.00
C GLN A 169 10.63 10.30 8.92
N GLU A 170 11.48 9.37 9.34
CA GLU A 170 12.92 9.49 9.23
C GLU A 170 13.37 9.18 7.81
N SER A 171 14.27 9.99 7.25
CA SER A 171 14.72 9.78 5.87
C SER A 171 15.69 8.60 5.73
N TYR A 172 16.30 8.12 6.82
CA TYR A 172 17.32 7.07 6.78
C TYR A 172 16.81 5.77 6.12
N PRO A 173 17.58 5.14 5.20
CA PRO A 173 18.99 5.39 4.85
C PRO A 173 19.22 6.50 3.81
N MET A 174 18.19 7.20 3.36
CA MET A 174 18.29 8.33 2.45
C MET A 174 18.61 9.65 3.18
N THR A 175 19.23 10.56 2.44
CA THR A 175 19.25 11.98 2.81
C THR A 175 17.84 12.59 2.64
N PRO A 176 17.53 13.71 3.30
CA PRO A 176 16.25 14.41 3.09
C PRO A 176 15.99 14.79 1.64
N ALA A 177 17.03 15.13 0.87
CA ALA A 177 16.92 15.45 -0.55
C ALA A 177 16.55 14.21 -1.39
N GLN A 178 17.19 13.07 -1.13
CA GLN A 178 16.87 11.79 -1.79
C GLN A 178 15.45 11.33 -1.45
N PHE A 179 15.01 11.49 -0.19
CA PHE A 179 13.65 11.17 0.22
C PHE A 179 12.61 12.05 -0.52
N LYS A 180 12.83 13.37 -0.56
CA LYS A 180 11.97 14.30 -1.32
C LYS A 180 11.95 13.97 -2.81
N LEU A 181 13.10 13.58 -3.38
CA LEU A 181 13.19 13.18 -4.78
C LEU A 181 12.41 11.88 -5.05
N LEU A 182 12.53 10.88 -4.17
CA LEU A 182 11.75 9.63 -4.27
C LEU A 182 10.24 9.91 -4.31
N MET A 183 9.79 10.76 -3.38
CA MET A 183 8.39 11.21 -3.29
C MET A 183 7.94 11.93 -4.56
N GLY A 184 8.75 12.87 -5.06
CA GLY A 184 8.43 13.64 -6.26
C GLY A 184 8.44 12.83 -7.56
N LEU A 185 9.27 11.78 -7.64
CA LEU A 185 9.39 10.94 -8.84
C LEU A 185 8.28 9.88 -8.92
N TYR A 186 8.02 9.16 -7.82
CA TYR A 186 7.17 7.96 -7.85
C TYR A 186 5.81 8.14 -7.19
N TYR A 187 5.64 9.17 -6.36
CA TYR A 187 4.44 9.39 -5.57
C TYR A 187 3.91 10.83 -5.70
N CYS A 188 4.18 11.44 -6.86
CA CYS A 188 3.69 12.77 -7.18
C CYS A 188 2.16 12.81 -7.15
N GLY A 189 1.58 13.81 -6.48
CA GLY A 189 0.13 13.96 -6.36
C GLY A 189 -0.51 13.13 -5.24
N ASN A 190 0.24 12.31 -4.51
CA ASN A 190 -0.28 11.62 -3.34
C ASN A 190 -0.44 12.59 -2.16
N GLU A 191 -1.53 12.43 -1.40
CA GLU A 191 -1.73 13.20 -0.17
C GLU A 191 -0.94 12.58 1.00
N CYS A 192 -0.23 13.41 1.76
CA CYS A 192 0.61 12.96 2.86
C CYS A 192 -0.09 13.13 4.22
N TYR A 193 -0.03 12.08 5.05
CA TYR A 193 -0.60 12.08 6.39
C TYR A 193 0.43 11.64 7.41
N THR A 194 0.45 12.30 8.57
CA THR A 194 1.16 11.86 9.77
C THR A 194 0.22 11.29 10.83
N ASN A 195 -1.09 11.44 10.63
CA ASN A 195 -2.14 10.91 11.49
C ASN A 195 -2.95 9.84 10.74
N PHE A 196 -2.90 8.58 11.24
CA PHE A 196 -3.57 7.46 10.58
C PHE A 196 -5.10 7.58 10.64
N SER A 197 -5.69 8.23 11.66
CA SER A 197 -7.14 8.38 11.73
C SER A 197 -7.67 9.28 10.62
N GLN A 198 -6.94 10.35 10.27
CA GLN A 198 -7.28 11.23 9.16
C GLN A 198 -7.18 10.50 7.82
N LEU A 199 -6.08 9.79 7.58
CA LEU A 199 -5.93 8.92 6.40
C LEU A 199 -7.09 7.93 6.28
N SER A 200 -7.37 7.23 7.38
CA SER A 200 -8.43 6.23 7.38
C SER A 200 -9.80 6.84 7.10
N ALA A 201 -10.09 8.05 7.57
CA ALA A 201 -11.35 8.73 7.29
C ALA A 201 -11.48 9.04 5.80
N GLN A 202 -10.39 9.44 5.13
CA GLN A 202 -10.40 9.69 3.68
C GLN A 202 -10.67 8.41 2.89
N ILE A 203 -10.04 7.30 3.26
CA ILE A 203 -10.28 5.99 2.62
C ILE A 203 -11.72 5.53 2.88
N SER A 204 -12.24 5.75 4.08
CA SER A 204 -13.65 5.46 4.38
C SER A 204 -14.60 6.26 3.48
N LEU A 205 -14.31 7.54 3.24
CA LEU A 205 -15.10 8.38 2.35
C LEU A 205 -14.98 7.95 0.89
N SER A 206 -13.80 7.57 0.41
CA SER A 206 -13.58 7.13 -0.98
C SER A 206 -14.23 5.78 -1.28
N GLN A 207 -14.03 4.79 -0.39
CA GLN A 207 -14.55 3.43 -0.57
C GLN A 207 -15.98 3.24 -0.10
N GLY A 208 -16.57 4.23 0.58
CA GLY A 208 -17.88 4.10 1.21
C GLY A 208 -17.87 3.15 2.41
N LEU A 209 -16.76 3.08 3.14
CA LEU A 209 -16.69 2.33 4.40
C LEU A 209 -17.40 3.19 5.45
N GLY A 210 -18.56 2.73 5.97
CA GLY A 210 -19.33 3.45 6.98
C GLY A 210 -18.44 3.99 8.12
N VAL A 211 -18.77 5.19 8.60
CA VAL A 211 -18.12 5.85 9.75
C VAL A 211 -18.55 5.19 11.04
#